data_AF-A0A2E1XLY3-F1
#
_entry.id   AF-A0A2E1XLY3-F1
#
_cell.length_a   1.000
_cell.length_b   1.000
_cell.length_c   1.000
_cell.angle_alpha   90.00
_cell.angle_beta   90.00
_cell.angle_gamma   90.00
#
_symmetry.space_group_name_H-M   'P 1'
#
loop_
_entity.id
_entity.type
_entity.pdbx_description
1 polymer ?
#
loop_
_entity_poly.entity_id
_entity_poly.type
_entity_poly.pdbx_seq_one_letter_code
_entity_poly.pdbx_strand_id
1 'polypeptide(L)'
;VHDIAKGAALMTGTTVETKVYSGVSNLVGNLPLEQAMQTEFEKLGPVPFEKGDEAFAEEIRKTLTNEDIAASFQRAGRHTPPELPLCDFVAPLDRPSHGGEGSTDVGDVSWVTPTVQARVATCAVGTPFHTWQTVAQGKAPVAHKGMVHAAKVMAATATHLINSPETLEAARDVHDNRKQTTPYVCPIPPNVEPPIIDAP
;
A
#
# COMPACT_ATOMS: atom_id res chain seq x y z
N VAL A 1 -16.30 14.24 19.74
CA VAL A 1 -16.33 12.78 20.06
C VAL A 1 -16.32 12.51 21.57
N HIS A 2 -15.39 13.08 22.35
CA HIS A 2 -15.32 12.83 23.80
C HIS A 2 -16.62 13.16 24.57
N ASP A 3 -17.25 14.30 24.29
CA ASP A 3 -18.48 14.68 25.01
C ASP A 3 -19.67 13.80 24.64
N ILE A 4 -19.73 13.33 23.40
CA ILE A 4 -20.74 12.35 22.96
C ILE A 4 -20.52 11.01 23.67
N ALA A 5 -19.28 10.54 23.77
CA ALA A 5 -18.96 9.31 24.48
C ALA A 5 -19.30 9.39 25.99
N LYS A 6 -19.00 10.53 26.63
CA LYS A 6 -19.40 10.79 28.02
C LYS A 6 -20.91 10.82 28.18
N GLY A 7 -21.64 11.46 27.26
CA GLY A 7 -23.10 11.49 27.26
C GLY A 7 -23.71 10.09 27.14
N ALA A 8 -23.20 9.27 26.23
CA ALA A 8 -23.64 7.88 26.08
C ALA A 8 -23.37 7.05 27.34
N ALA A 9 -22.17 7.17 27.92
CA ALA A 9 -21.81 6.47 29.15
C ALA A 9 -22.72 6.86 30.33
N LEU A 10 -23.05 8.15 30.46
CA LEU A 10 -24.01 8.63 31.46
C LEU A 10 -25.40 8.03 31.25
N MET A 11 -25.90 8.01 30.02
CA MET A 11 -27.22 7.45 29.69
C MET A 11 -27.33 5.96 30.01
N THR A 12 -26.25 5.19 29.79
CA THR A 12 -26.23 3.74 30.02
C THR A 12 -25.75 3.35 31.42
N GLY A 13 -25.41 4.31 32.27
CA GLY A 13 -24.83 4.07 33.60
C GLY A 13 -23.46 3.38 33.56
N THR A 14 -22.70 3.55 32.47
CA THR A 14 -21.37 2.98 32.28
C THR A 14 -20.29 4.06 32.41
N THR A 15 -19.02 3.67 32.35
CA THR A 15 -17.87 4.59 32.27
C THR A 15 -17.23 4.52 30.90
N VAL A 16 -16.47 5.56 30.53
CA VAL A 16 -15.68 5.58 29.30
C VAL A 16 -14.27 6.10 29.59
N GLU A 17 -13.28 5.42 29.05
CA GLU A 17 -11.87 5.83 29.04
C GLU A 17 -11.44 5.97 27.58
N THR A 18 -10.65 7.00 27.27
CA THR A 18 -10.08 7.18 25.92
C THR A 18 -8.57 7.08 25.98
N LYS A 19 -8.00 6.21 25.16
CA LYS A 19 -6.56 5.99 25.01
C LYS A 19 -6.20 6.08 23.53
N VAL A 20 -5.14 6.84 23.22
CA VAL A 20 -4.57 6.87 21.86
C VAL A 20 -3.58 5.73 21.77
N TYR A 21 -3.84 4.76 20.88
CA TYR A 21 -2.96 3.60 20.69
C TYR A 21 -2.14 3.66 19.39
N SER A 22 -2.67 4.34 18.38
CA SER A 22 -2.04 4.45 17.07
C SER A 22 -2.47 5.75 16.41
N GLY A 23 -1.55 6.31 15.64
CA GLY A 23 -1.78 7.35 14.66
C GLY A 23 -0.76 7.14 13.55
N VAL A 24 -1.17 7.34 12.31
CA VAL A 24 -0.26 7.26 11.16
C VAL A 24 -0.39 8.50 10.31
N SER A 25 0.72 8.92 9.74
CA SER A 25 0.76 10.05 8.80
C SER A 25 0.39 9.60 7.39
N ASN A 26 -0.02 10.54 6.53
CA ASN A 26 -0.18 10.22 5.11
C ASN A 26 1.18 9.83 4.49
N LEU A 27 1.16 8.95 3.49
CA LEU A 27 2.35 8.63 2.71
C LEU A 27 2.77 9.83 1.85
N VAL A 28 4.07 10.10 1.77
CA VAL A 28 4.63 11.13 0.87
C VAL A 28 5.52 10.49 -0.20
N GLY A 29 5.25 10.84 -1.45
CA GLY A 29 5.98 10.31 -2.61
C GLY A 29 7.39 10.87 -2.78
N ASN A 30 8.22 10.15 -3.51
CA ASN A 30 9.59 10.52 -3.86
C ASN A 30 9.85 10.19 -5.33
N LEU A 31 9.67 11.19 -6.21
CA LEU A 31 9.66 10.99 -7.65
C LEU A 31 10.94 10.32 -8.21
N PRO A 32 12.17 10.69 -7.79
CA PRO A 32 13.37 9.97 -8.21
C PRO A 32 13.34 8.46 -7.89
N LEU A 33 12.89 8.08 -6.69
CA LEU A 33 12.77 6.67 -6.31
C LEU A 33 11.64 5.97 -7.08
N GLU A 34 10.52 6.66 -7.30
CA GLU A 34 9.39 6.15 -8.09
C GLU A 34 9.78 5.88 -9.54
N GLN A 35 10.57 6.78 -10.16
CA GLN A 35 11.09 6.61 -11.52
C GLN A 35 12.10 5.46 -11.62
N ALA A 36 12.99 5.32 -10.63
CA ALA A 36 13.91 4.19 -10.55
C ALA A 36 13.12 2.86 -10.45
N MET A 37 12.14 2.78 -9.55
CA MET A 37 11.31 1.59 -9.40
C MET A 37 10.46 1.31 -10.65
N GLN A 38 9.89 2.34 -11.30
CA GLN A 38 9.16 2.18 -12.55
C GLN A 38 10.05 1.56 -13.63
N THR A 39 11.29 2.03 -13.76
CA THR A 39 12.26 1.47 -14.73
C THR A 39 12.48 -0.03 -14.50
N GLU A 40 12.57 -0.46 -13.24
CA GLU A 40 12.73 -1.88 -12.91
C GLU A 40 11.44 -2.69 -13.12
N PHE A 41 10.27 -2.10 -12.89
CA PHE A 41 8.99 -2.71 -13.28
C PHE A 41 8.92 -2.94 -14.79
N GLU A 42 9.26 -1.94 -15.61
CA GLU A 42 9.21 -2.07 -17.08
C GLU A 42 10.18 -3.14 -17.59
N LYS A 43 11.37 -3.28 -16.98
CA LYS A 43 12.33 -4.34 -17.32
C LYS A 43 11.82 -5.74 -16.97
N LEU A 44 11.17 -5.89 -15.81
CA LEU A 44 10.66 -7.17 -15.34
C LEU A 44 9.34 -7.57 -16.01
N GLY A 45 8.55 -6.59 -16.44
CA GLY A 45 7.20 -6.79 -16.96
C GLY A 45 6.19 -7.13 -15.84
N PRO A 46 4.97 -7.55 -16.22
CA PRO A 46 3.95 -7.96 -15.26
C PRO A 46 4.33 -9.27 -14.54
N VAL A 47 3.54 -9.64 -13.52
CA VAL A 47 3.70 -10.95 -12.88
C VAL A 47 3.42 -12.05 -13.92
N PRO A 48 4.31 -13.04 -14.09
CA PRO A 48 4.15 -14.11 -15.08
C PRO A 48 3.15 -15.15 -14.57
N PHE A 49 1.87 -14.78 -14.56
CA PHE A 49 0.77 -15.69 -14.26
C PHE A 49 0.58 -16.72 -15.37
N GLU A 50 0.06 -17.89 -15.01
CA GLU A 50 -0.29 -18.95 -15.94
C GLU A 50 -1.82 -19.17 -15.96
N LYS A 51 -2.32 -19.92 -16.95
CA LYS A 51 -3.76 -20.17 -17.11
C LYS A 51 -4.44 -20.74 -15.85
N GLY A 52 -3.71 -21.52 -15.04
CA GLY A 52 -4.22 -22.03 -13.77
C GLY A 52 -4.44 -20.94 -12.72
N ASP A 53 -3.62 -19.90 -12.71
CA ASP A 53 -3.80 -18.74 -11.83
C ASP A 53 -5.04 -17.94 -12.23
N GLU A 54 -5.22 -17.73 -13.54
CA GLU A 54 -6.39 -17.03 -14.09
C GLU A 54 -7.69 -17.75 -13.72
N ALA A 55 -7.74 -19.08 -13.89
CA ALA A 55 -8.91 -19.87 -13.52
C ALA A 55 -9.24 -19.76 -12.02
N PHE A 56 -8.23 -19.80 -11.15
CA PHE A 56 -8.43 -19.60 -9.71
C PHE A 56 -8.95 -18.19 -9.38
N ALA A 57 -8.37 -17.17 -10.01
CA ALA A 57 -8.79 -15.79 -9.83
C ALA A 57 -10.24 -15.57 -10.30
N GLU A 58 -10.67 -16.22 -11.38
CA GLU A 58 -12.07 -16.18 -11.83
C GLU A 58 -13.04 -16.77 -10.80
N GLU A 59 -12.69 -17.87 -10.13
CA GLU A 59 -13.55 -18.42 -9.06
C GLU A 59 -13.74 -17.44 -7.91
N ILE A 60 -12.70 -16.68 -7.54
CA ILE A 60 -12.82 -15.60 -6.55
C ILE A 60 -13.73 -14.50 -7.07
N ARG A 61 -13.54 -14.08 -8.34
CA ARG A 61 -14.30 -12.98 -8.95
C ARG A 61 -15.78 -13.24 -9.05
N LYS A 62 -16.22 -14.49 -9.18
CA LYS A 62 -17.66 -14.86 -9.12
C LYS A 62 -18.34 -14.44 -7.80
N THR A 63 -17.55 -14.19 -6.75
CA THR A 63 -18.06 -13.73 -5.44
C THR A 63 -18.05 -12.22 -5.27
N LEU A 64 -17.54 -11.48 -6.27
CA LEU A 64 -17.38 -10.03 -6.24
C LEU A 64 -18.50 -9.35 -7.03
N THR A 65 -18.82 -8.12 -6.65
CA THR A 65 -19.74 -7.29 -7.43
C THR A 65 -19.02 -6.64 -8.61
N ASN A 66 -19.79 -6.16 -9.59
CA ASN A 66 -19.24 -5.36 -10.68
C ASN A 66 -18.56 -4.07 -10.18
N GLU A 67 -19.04 -3.53 -9.06
CA GLU A 67 -18.46 -2.35 -8.42
C GLU A 67 -17.08 -2.65 -7.84
N ASP A 68 -16.91 -3.78 -7.15
CA ASP A 68 -15.61 -4.22 -6.61
C ASP A 68 -14.56 -4.36 -7.73
N ILE A 69 -14.94 -5.00 -8.84
CA ILE A 69 -14.09 -5.19 -10.01
C ILE A 69 -13.71 -3.83 -10.63
N ALA A 70 -14.69 -2.93 -10.82
CA ALA A 70 -14.45 -1.60 -11.36
C ALA A 70 -13.54 -0.76 -10.45
N ALA A 71 -13.70 -0.84 -9.14
CA ALA A 71 -12.92 -0.08 -8.15
C ALA A 71 -11.42 -0.43 -8.22
N SER A 72 -11.07 -1.70 -8.46
CA SER A 72 -9.67 -2.11 -8.62
C SER A 72 -8.97 -1.45 -9.80
N PHE A 73 -9.73 -1.10 -10.85
CA PHE A 73 -9.20 -0.48 -12.07
C PHE A 73 -9.07 1.05 -11.99
N GLN A 74 -9.87 1.71 -11.14
CA GLN A 74 -9.76 3.17 -10.95
C GLN A 74 -8.36 3.60 -10.51
N ARG A 75 -7.72 2.80 -9.66
CA ARG A 75 -6.36 3.06 -9.14
C ARG A 75 -5.25 2.78 -10.18
N ALA A 76 -5.56 2.01 -11.23
CA ALA A 76 -4.66 1.75 -12.35
C ALA A 76 -4.76 2.82 -13.45
N GLY A 77 -5.69 3.80 -13.32
CA GLY A 77 -5.79 4.95 -14.21
C GLY A 77 -6.08 4.61 -15.67
N ARG A 78 -6.62 3.41 -15.94
CA ARG A 78 -6.90 2.90 -17.29
C ARG A 78 -8.25 2.21 -17.34
N HIS A 79 -8.95 2.37 -18.45
CA HIS A 79 -10.06 1.51 -18.80
C HIS A 79 -9.51 0.10 -19.04
N THR A 80 -9.73 -0.79 -18.08
CA THR A 80 -9.20 -2.15 -18.11
C THR A 80 -10.37 -3.09 -18.41
N PRO A 81 -10.18 -4.14 -19.24
CA PRO A 81 -11.28 -5.02 -19.61
C PRO A 81 -11.94 -5.60 -18.36
N PRO A 82 -13.28 -5.57 -18.27
CA PRO A 82 -13.99 -6.20 -17.17
C PRO A 82 -13.72 -7.71 -17.12
N GLU A 83 -13.13 -8.30 -18.15
CA GLU A 83 -12.81 -9.71 -18.23
C GLU A 83 -11.45 -10.06 -17.62
N LEU A 84 -10.60 -9.10 -17.24
CA LEU A 84 -9.21 -9.39 -16.81
C LEU A 84 -9.15 -9.85 -15.34
N PRO A 85 -8.87 -11.15 -15.04
CA PRO A 85 -8.92 -11.64 -13.66
C PRO A 85 -7.66 -11.33 -12.84
N LEU A 86 -6.53 -11.14 -13.52
CA LEU A 86 -5.22 -10.85 -12.94
C LEU A 86 -4.55 -9.77 -13.76
N CYS A 87 -3.89 -8.81 -13.10
CA CYS A 87 -3.20 -7.73 -13.80
C CYS A 87 -1.99 -8.26 -14.58
N ASP A 88 -2.00 -8.06 -15.90
CA ASP A 88 -1.02 -8.53 -16.86
C ASP A 88 -0.21 -7.39 -17.51
N PHE A 89 -0.24 -6.20 -16.90
CA PHE A 89 0.51 -5.03 -17.36
C PHE A 89 1.19 -4.29 -16.22
N VAL A 90 2.20 -3.49 -16.57
CA VAL A 90 2.78 -2.47 -15.70
C VAL A 90 2.02 -1.16 -15.89
N ALA A 91 1.50 -0.60 -14.80
CA ALA A 91 0.76 0.65 -14.87
C ALA A 91 1.74 1.83 -15.00
N PRO A 92 1.54 2.77 -15.95
CA PRO A 92 2.42 3.93 -16.12
C PRO A 92 2.49 4.80 -14.87
N LEU A 93 3.65 5.37 -14.56
CA LEU A 93 3.86 6.17 -13.34
C LEU A 93 2.98 7.43 -13.30
N ASP A 94 2.84 8.11 -14.44
CA ASP A 94 2.12 9.38 -14.62
C ASP A 94 0.59 9.23 -14.81
N ARG A 95 0.07 8.02 -14.58
CA ARG A 95 -1.36 7.74 -14.72
C ARG A 95 -2.21 8.59 -13.75
N PRO A 96 -3.42 9.02 -14.17
CA PRO A 96 -4.41 9.55 -13.24
C PRO A 96 -4.78 8.45 -12.25
N SER A 97 -4.43 8.61 -10.96
CA SER A 97 -4.81 7.65 -9.93
C SER A 97 -5.96 8.23 -9.10
N HIS A 98 -7.06 7.49 -9.02
CA HIS A 98 -8.14 7.75 -8.08
C HIS A 98 -8.15 6.68 -6.98
N GLY A 99 -8.38 7.10 -5.74
CA GLY A 99 -8.34 6.23 -4.56
C GLY A 99 -6.92 5.87 -4.10
N GLY A 100 -6.82 4.81 -3.29
CA GLY A 100 -5.55 4.40 -2.67
C GLY A 100 -5.29 5.00 -1.29
N GLU A 101 -6.30 5.64 -0.69
CA GLU A 101 -6.28 5.99 0.73
C GLU A 101 -6.17 4.71 1.56
N GLY A 102 -5.13 4.65 2.36
CA GLY A 102 -4.83 3.54 3.24
C GLY A 102 -4.15 4.06 4.49
N SER A 103 -4.25 3.29 5.57
CA SER A 103 -3.55 3.56 6.81
C SER A 103 -2.34 2.63 6.89
N THR A 104 -1.14 3.20 6.95
CA THR A 104 0.12 2.45 7.05
C THR A 104 1.16 3.25 7.82
N ASP A 105 1.88 2.58 8.70
CA ASP A 105 3.05 3.07 9.42
C ASP A 105 4.20 3.51 8.49
N VAL A 106 4.26 2.97 7.26
CA VAL A 106 5.21 3.44 6.23
C VAL A 106 4.97 4.91 5.87
N GLY A 107 3.78 5.44 6.15
CA GLY A 107 3.50 6.87 6.08
C GLY A 107 4.51 7.67 6.90
N ASP A 108 4.64 7.36 8.20
CA ASP A 108 5.60 8.01 9.10
C ASP A 108 7.05 7.79 8.66
N VAL A 109 7.40 6.60 8.16
CA VAL A 109 8.74 6.34 7.58
C VAL A 109 9.04 7.28 6.41
N SER A 110 8.06 7.52 5.53
CA SER A 110 8.24 8.40 4.36
C SER A 110 8.49 9.86 4.73
N TRP A 111 8.07 10.30 5.92
CA TRP A 111 8.40 11.62 6.45
C TRP A 111 9.82 11.70 7.02
N VAL A 112 10.36 10.59 7.52
CA VAL A 112 11.69 10.53 8.16
C VAL A 112 12.80 10.22 7.17
N THR A 113 12.54 9.42 6.13
CA THR A 113 13.51 9.03 5.11
C THR A 113 12.90 8.93 3.71
N PRO A 114 13.67 9.18 2.61
CA PRO A 114 13.23 8.85 1.26
C PRO A 114 12.67 7.44 1.17
N THR A 115 11.46 7.28 0.62
CA THR A 115 10.71 6.03 0.63
C THR A 115 9.98 5.83 -0.69
N VAL A 116 9.89 4.58 -1.15
CA VAL A 116 9.09 4.15 -2.31
C VAL A 116 8.49 2.77 -2.02
N GLN A 117 7.32 2.47 -2.59
CA GLN A 117 6.61 1.21 -2.37
C GLN A 117 6.32 0.51 -3.71
N ALA A 118 6.55 -0.80 -3.75
CA ALA A 118 6.16 -1.63 -4.87
C ALA A 118 4.70 -2.09 -4.70
N ARG A 119 3.85 -1.85 -5.69
CA ARG A 119 2.51 -2.44 -5.76
C ARG A 119 2.47 -3.51 -6.84
N VAL A 120 2.24 -4.75 -6.44
CA VAL A 120 2.27 -5.92 -7.32
C VAL A 120 0.99 -6.71 -7.19
N ALA A 121 0.55 -7.33 -8.30
CA ALA A 121 -0.60 -8.20 -8.30
C ALA A 121 -0.29 -9.49 -7.51
N THR A 122 -1.04 -9.72 -6.43
CA THR A 122 -0.95 -10.92 -5.58
C THR A 122 -2.30 -11.60 -5.36
N CYS A 123 -3.38 -11.04 -5.91
CA CYS A 123 -4.73 -11.53 -5.78
C CYS A 123 -5.54 -11.17 -7.03
N ALA A 124 -6.71 -11.79 -7.16
CA ALA A 124 -7.66 -11.53 -8.23
C ALA A 124 -8.05 -10.05 -8.24
N VAL A 125 -8.13 -9.50 -9.45
CA VAL A 125 -8.66 -8.17 -9.72
C VAL A 125 -10.07 -8.05 -9.15
N GLY A 126 -10.34 -6.95 -8.48
CA GLY A 126 -11.61 -6.68 -7.81
C GLY A 126 -11.60 -7.00 -6.32
N THR A 127 -10.64 -7.80 -5.82
CA THR A 127 -10.65 -8.23 -4.41
C THR A 127 -10.56 -7.02 -3.46
N PRO A 128 -11.60 -6.74 -2.65
CA PRO A 128 -11.51 -5.71 -1.63
C PRO A 128 -10.66 -6.22 -0.46
N PHE A 129 -9.80 -5.37 0.10
CA PHE A 129 -9.03 -5.73 1.29
C PHE A 129 -9.91 -5.79 2.55
N HIS A 130 -9.43 -6.50 3.58
CA HIS A 130 -10.18 -6.80 4.82
C HIS A 130 -11.41 -7.70 4.62
N THR A 131 -11.39 -8.54 3.59
CA THR A 131 -12.46 -9.50 3.29
C THR A 131 -11.97 -10.94 3.36
N TRP A 132 -12.90 -11.90 3.47
CA TRP A 132 -12.55 -13.32 3.43
C TRP A 132 -11.94 -13.73 2.09
N GLN A 133 -12.31 -13.06 0.98
CA GLN A 133 -11.72 -13.27 -0.35
C GLN A 133 -10.22 -12.98 -0.35
N THR A 134 -9.75 -11.99 0.41
CA THR A 134 -8.31 -11.74 0.59
C THR A 134 -7.64 -12.91 1.30
N VAL A 135 -8.24 -13.40 2.39
CA VAL A 135 -7.70 -14.51 3.19
C VAL A 135 -7.63 -15.81 2.38
N ALA A 136 -8.64 -16.08 1.54
CA ALA A 136 -8.73 -17.28 0.71
C ALA A 136 -7.59 -17.40 -0.31
N GLN A 137 -7.00 -16.27 -0.73
CA GLN A 137 -6.00 -16.23 -1.79
C GLN A 137 -4.57 -16.13 -1.26
N GLY A 138 -4.36 -15.62 -0.03
CA GLY A 138 -3.03 -15.24 0.46
C GLY A 138 -1.98 -16.36 0.55
N LYS A 139 -2.40 -17.63 0.50
CA LYS A 139 -1.51 -18.81 0.48
C LYS A 139 -1.51 -19.57 -0.86
N ALA A 140 -2.25 -19.07 -1.85
CA ALA A 140 -2.36 -19.70 -3.15
C ALA A 140 -1.07 -19.47 -3.98
N PRO A 141 -0.75 -20.37 -4.94
CA PRO A 141 0.39 -20.20 -5.83
C PRO A 141 0.43 -18.83 -6.54
N VAL A 142 -0.73 -18.30 -6.94
CA VAL A 142 -0.87 -16.97 -7.55
C VAL A 142 -0.33 -15.85 -6.62
N ALA A 143 -0.62 -15.91 -5.33
CA ALA A 143 -0.15 -14.92 -4.36
C ALA A 143 1.37 -15.01 -4.17
N HIS A 144 1.92 -16.22 -4.12
CA HIS A 144 3.37 -16.43 -4.01
C HIS A 144 4.12 -15.95 -5.26
N LYS A 145 3.57 -16.14 -6.47
CA LYS A 145 4.15 -15.58 -7.71
C LYS A 145 4.23 -14.06 -7.64
N GLY A 146 3.14 -13.40 -7.22
CA GLY A 146 3.11 -11.96 -6.99
C GLY A 146 4.11 -11.51 -5.93
N MET A 147 4.20 -12.22 -4.81
CA MET A 147 5.16 -11.93 -3.72
C MET A 147 6.61 -12.03 -4.20
N VAL A 148 6.96 -13.09 -4.92
CA VAL A 148 8.32 -13.25 -5.49
C VAL A 148 8.61 -12.17 -6.51
N HIS A 149 7.62 -11.79 -7.33
CA HIS A 149 7.78 -10.69 -8.28
C HIS A 149 7.99 -9.34 -7.57
N ALA A 150 7.26 -9.05 -6.51
CA ALA A 150 7.48 -7.86 -5.67
C ALA A 150 8.89 -7.82 -5.07
N ALA A 151 9.37 -8.96 -4.55
CA ALA A 151 10.73 -9.07 -4.04
C ALA A 151 11.79 -8.78 -5.12
N LYS A 152 11.58 -9.27 -6.35
CA LYS A 152 12.46 -8.98 -7.49
C LYS A 152 12.47 -7.49 -7.84
N VAL A 153 11.30 -6.84 -7.89
CA VAL A 153 11.20 -5.39 -8.14
C VAL A 153 11.94 -4.59 -7.06
N MET A 154 11.71 -4.92 -5.79
CA MET A 154 12.41 -4.26 -4.67
C MET A 154 13.93 -4.45 -4.75
N ALA A 155 14.40 -5.67 -5.02
CA ALA A 155 15.82 -5.98 -5.13
C ALA A 155 16.48 -5.29 -6.34
N ALA A 156 15.80 -5.29 -7.50
CA ALA A 156 16.26 -4.59 -8.69
C ALA A 156 16.32 -3.08 -8.45
N THR A 157 15.30 -2.50 -7.77
CA THR A 157 15.28 -1.08 -7.41
C THR A 157 16.43 -0.73 -6.46
N ALA A 158 16.67 -1.55 -5.43
CA ALA A 158 17.81 -1.36 -4.54
C ALA A 158 19.15 -1.43 -5.30
N THR A 159 19.29 -2.39 -6.22
CA THR A 159 20.47 -2.53 -7.07
C THR A 159 20.68 -1.31 -7.97
N HIS A 160 19.60 -0.78 -8.55
CA HIS A 160 19.63 0.46 -9.33
C HIS A 160 20.17 1.60 -8.47
N LEU A 161 19.60 1.82 -7.29
CA LEU A 161 19.99 2.92 -6.40
C LEU A 161 21.43 2.80 -5.89
N ILE A 162 21.89 1.59 -5.58
CA ILE A 162 23.29 1.34 -5.17
C ILE A 162 24.27 1.75 -6.27
N ASN A 163 23.89 1.56 -7.54
CA ASN A 163 24.73 1.87 -8.70
C ASN A 163 24.55 3.30 -9.24
N SER A 164 23.60 4.07 -8.68
CA SER A 164 23.27 5.44 -9.12
C SER A 164 23.32 6.43 -7.96
N PRO A 165 24.52 6.88 -7.54
CA PRO A 165 24.69 7.92 -6.53
C PRO A 165 23.87 9.19 -6.82
N GLU A 166 23.74 9.57 -8.09
CA GLU A 166 22.98 10.72 -8.56
C GLU A 166 21.48 10.61 -8.26
N THR A 167 20.90 9.41 -8.40
CA THR A 167 19.47 9.19 -8.08
C THR A 167 19.25 9.23 -6.58
N LEU A 168 20.19 8.71 -5.79
CA LEU A 168 20.14 8.79 -4.32
C LEU A 168 20.25 10.22 -3.82
N GLU A 169 21.11 11.04 -4.43
CA GLU A 169 21.24 12.46 -4.12
C GLU A 169 19.95 13.21 -4.45
N ALA A 170 19.42 13.03 -5.67
CA ALA A 170 18.14 13.64 -6.07
C ALA A 170 16.97 13.23 -5.16
N ALA A 171 16.92 11.96 -4.74
CA ALA A 171 15.90 11.48 -3.80
C ALA A 171 16.00 12.14 -2.43
N ARG A 172 17.22 12.40 -1.94
CA ARG A 172 17.47 13.11 -0.68
C ARG A 172 17.10 14.58 -0.79
N ASP A 173 17.47 15.24 -1.88
CA ASP A 173 17.16 16.66 -2.09
C ASP A 173 15.65 16.92 -2.08
N VAL A 174 14.87 16.09 -2.78
CA VAL A 174 13.40 16.18 -2.76
C VAL A 174 12.85 16.03 -1.34
N HIS A 175 13.42 15.11 -0.56
CA HIS A 175 12.99 14.83 0.81
C HIS A 175 13.36 15.95 1.78
N ASP A 176 14.59 16.45 1.72
CA ASP A 176 15.09 17.50 2.61
C ASP A 176 14.41 18.84 2.32
N ASN A 177 14.17 19.17 1.05
CA ASN A 177 13.36 20.34 0.69
C ASN A 177 11.95 20.27 1.29
N ARG A 178 11.30 19.09 1.24
CA ARG A 178 9.98 18.91 1.88
C ARG A 178 10.05 19.09 3.39
N LYS A 179 11.05 18.52 4.07
CA LYS A 179 11.20 18.68 5.53
C LYS A 179 11.34 20.14 5.94
N GLN A 180 12.05 20.95 5.15
CA GLN A 180 12.23 22.37 5.42
C GLN A 180 10.90 23.14 5.35
N THR A 181 10.01 22.75 4.43
CA THR A 181 8.69 23.39 4.28
C THR A 181 7.61 22.82 5.21
N THR A 182 7.69 21.52 5.49
CA THR A 182 6.68 20.78 6.25
C THR A 182 7.38 19.69 7.04
N PRO A 183 7.86 20.00 8.25
CA PRO A 183 8.54 19.03 9.09
C PRO A 183 7.57 17.95 9.57
N TYR A 184 8.11 16.75 9.80
CA TYR A 184 7.35 15.65 10.37
C TYR A 184 6.86 15.99 11.78
N VAL A 185 5.59 15.70 12.04
CA VAL A 185 4.99 15.75 13.39
C VAL A 185 4.37 14.40 13.66
N CYS A 186 4.88 13.69 14.67
CA CYS A 186 4.31 12.42 15.08
C CYS A 186 2.84 12.62 15.50
N PRO A 187 1.88 11.86 14.93
CA PRO A 187 0.47 11.99 15.28
C PRO A 187 0.16 11.41 16.67
N ILE A 188 1.09 10.63 17.24
CA ILE A 188 0.98 10.07 18.59
C ILE A 188 1.48 11.11 19.61
N PRO A 189 0.70 11.43 20.66
CA PRO A 189 1.14 12.35 21.70
C PRO A 189 2.47 11.91 22.37
N PRO A 190 3.35 12.83 22.75
CA PRO A 190 4.68 12.51 23.26
C PRO A 190 4.67 11.75 24.60
N ASN A 191 3.54 11.75 25.30
CA ASN A 191 3.34 11.05 26.57
C ASN A 191 2.73 9.65 26.42
N VAL A 192 2.52 9.18 25.19
CA VAL A 192 2.02 7.82 24.91
C VAL A 192 3.22 6.93 24.59
N GLU A 193 3.40 5.90 25.41
CA GLU A 193 4.41 4.86 25.18
C GLU A 193 3.78 3.67 24.44
N PRO A 194 4.56 2.91 23.65
CA PRO A 194 4.07 1.69 23.03
C PRO A 194 3.62 0.70 24.12
N PRO A 195 2.52 -0.06 23.90
CA PRO A 195 2.04 -1.04 24.87
C PRO A 195 2.91 -2.30 24.84
N ILE A 196 4.18 -2.16 25.23
CA ILE A 196 5.13 -3.28 25.33
C ILE A 196 4.70 -4.10 26.55
N ILE A 197 4.27 -5.34 26.30
CA ILE A 197 4.10 -6.32 27.36
C ILE A 197 5.50 -6.81 27.70
N ASP A 198 5.93 -6.62 28.94
CA ASP A 198 7.20 -7.16 29.42
C ASP A 198 7.26 -8.67 29.15
N ALA A 199 8.43 -9.15 28.72
CA ALA A 199 8.63 -10.58 28.52
C ALA A 199 8.36 -11.34 29.85
N PRO A 200 7.70 -12.51 29.80
CA PRO A 200 7.34 -13.28 30.99
C PRO A 200 8.55 -13.77 31.78
#